data_AF-A0AAW5BJV6-F1
#
_entry.id   AF-A0AAW5BJV6-F1
#
_cell.length_a   1.000
_cell.length_b   1.000
_cell.length_c   1.000
_cell.angle_alpha   90.00
_cell.angle_beta   90.00
_cell.angle_gamma   90.00
#
_symmetry.space_group_name_H-M   'P 1'
#
loop_
_entity.id
_entity.type
_entity.pdbx_description
1 polymer ?
#
loop_
_entity_poly.entity_id
_entity_poly.type
_entity_poly.pdbx_seq_one_letter_code
_entity_poly.pdbx_strand_id
1 'polypeptide(L)' 'MKRDTIIIEDKAVSVTGNDVWMTATEIAGLFHTTVPAVNAAIRAVRKSDVLNDYEVCRYMQ' A
#
# COMPACT_ATOMS: atom_id res chain seq x y z
N MET A 1 -8.05 2.92 16.85
CA MET A 1 -6.85 2.07 16.62
C MET A 1 -5.75 2.96 16.08
N LYS A 2 -4.52 2.83 16.57
CA LYS A 2 -3.36 3.53 15.99
C LYS A 2 -2.96 2.78 14.71
N ARG A 3 -2.60 3.51 13.66
CA ARG A 3 -2.07 2.98 12.40
C ARG A 3 -0.95 3.88 11.92
N ASP A 4 0.02 3.30 11.24
CA ASP A 4 1.10 4.02 10.60
C ASP A 4 0.77 4.31 9.12
N THR A 5 1.50 5.25 8.52
CA THR A 5 1.28 5.71 7.15
C THR A 5 2.60 5.88 6.41
N ILE A 6 2.53 5.74 5.09
CA ILE A 6 3.63 6.11 4.18
C ILE A 6 3.49 7.61 3.86
N ILE A 7 4.63 8.29 3.84
CA ILE A 7 4.75 9.69 3.43
C ILE A 7 5.72 9.74 2.25
N ILE A 8 5.30 10.43 1.18
CA ILE A 8 6.12 10.72 0.01
C ILE A 8 6.22 12.23 -0.09
N GLU A 9 7.42 12.76 0.17
CA GLU A 9 7.74 14.17 0.09
C GLU A 9 9.01 14.32 -0.76
N ASP A 10 8.97 15.26 -1.72
CA ASP A 10 9.99 15.48 -2.74
C ASP A 10 10.40 14.20 -3.50
N LYS A 11 11.51 13.57 -3.07
CA LYS A 11 12.09 12.36 -3.66
C LYS A 11 12.36 11.28 -2.60
N ALA A 12 11.79 11.44 -1.41
CA ALA A 12 11.97 10.55 -0.29
C ALA A 12 10.67 9.81 0.03
N VAL A 13 10.82 8.55 0.43
CA VAL A 13 9.74 7.73 0.97
C VAL A 13 10.07 7.46 2.43
N SER A 14 9.14 7.77 3.33
CA SER A 14 9.28 7.48 4.76
C SER A 14 8.02 6.78 5.30
N VAL A 15 8.18 6.11 6.44
CA VAL A 15 7.09 5.43 7.15
C VAL A 15 7.08 5.86 8.61
N THR A 16 5.90 6.08 9.17
CA THR A 16 5.76 6.52 10.58
C THR A 16 5.94 5.39 11.59
N GLY A 17 6.00 4.15 11.11
CA GLY A 17 6.18 2.93 11.89
C GLY A 17 5.97 1.70 11.00
N ASN A 18 5.76 0.54 11.63
CA ASN A 18 5.69 -0.74 10.92
C ASN A 18 4.24 -1.21 10.67
N ASP A 19 3.26 -0.69 11.42
CA ASP A 19 1.86 -1.12 11.35
C ASP A 19 1.08 -0.26 10.34
N VAL A 20 1.53 -0.30 9.08
CA VAL A 20 0.99 0.55 8.02
C VAL A 20 -0.35 0.02 7.53
N TRP A 21 -1.39 0.83 7.68
CA TRP A 21 -2.71 0.58 7.12
C TRP A 21 -3.22 1.80 6.39
N MET A 22 -3.42 1.68 5.08
CA MET A 22 -3.88 2.78 4.22
C MET A 22 -5.01 2.32 3.30
N THR A 23 -5.99 3.21 3.12
CA THR A 23 -7.09 3.02 2.17
C THR A 23 -6.63 3.29 0.74
N ALA A 24 -7.35 2.77 -0.25
CA ALA A 24 -7.08 3.07 -1.66
C ALA A 24 -7.14 4.58 -1.97
N THR A 25 -7.98 5.33 -1.25
CA THR A 25 -8.06 6.79 -1.37
C THR A 25 -6.81 7.49 -0.85
N GLU A 26 -6.27 7.06 0.29
CA GLU A 26 -5.03 7.62 0.84
C GLU A 26 -3.83 7.33 -0.08
N ILE A 27 -3.75 6.12 -0.61
CA ILE A 27 -2.73 5.75 -1.60
C ILE A 27 -2.91 6.58 -2.88
N ALA A 28 -4.14 6.79 -3.34
CA ALA A 28 -4.41 7.62 -4.51
C ALA A 28 -3.95 9.07 -4.31
N GLY A 29 -4.20 9.64 -3.13
CA GLY A 29 -3.71 10.97 -2.74
C GLY A 29 -2.19 11.04 -2.71
N LEU A 30 -1.53 10.02 -2.16
CA LEU A 30 -0.08 9.94 -2.03
C LEU A 30 0.65 9.93 -3.38
N PHE A 31 0.09 9.25 -4.38
CA PHE A 31 0.67 9.13 -5.71
C PHE A 31 0.06 10.09 -6.75
N HIS A 32 -0.78 11.05 -6.32
CA HIS A 32 -1.51 11.96 -7.20
C HIS A 32 -2.24 11.24 -8.35
N THR A 33 -2.87 10.12 -8.01
CA THR A 33 -3.56 9.24 -8.97
C THR A 33 -5.02 9.03 -8.56
N THR A 34 -5.71 8.15 -9.27
CA THR A 34 -7.14 7.86 -9.02
C THR A 34 -7.31 6.52 -8.31
N VAL A 35 -8.36 6.41 -7.49
CA VAL A 35 -8.72 5.14 -6.81
C VAL A 35 -8.88 3.96 -7.79
N PRO A 36 -9.49 4.12 -8.99
CA PRO A 36 -9.53 3.06 -9.99
C PRO A 36 -8.14 2.58 -10.44
N ALA A 37 -7.18 3.50 -10.63
CA ALA A 37 -5.80 3.15 -11.00
C ALA A 37 -5.10 2.38 -9.89
N VAL A 38 -5.27 2.79 -8.62
CA VAL A 38 -4.77 2.04 -7.45
C VAL A 38 -5.35 0.62 -7.42
N ASN A 39 -6.66 0.48 -7.58
CA ASN A 39 -7.31 -0.83 -7.59
C ASN A 39 -6.87 -1.72 -8.76
N ALA A 40 -6.55 -1.13 -9.92
CA ALA A 40 -5.98 -1.86 -11.05
C ALA A 40 -4.56 -2.35 -10.74
N ALA A 41 -3.72 -1.49 -10.15
CA ALA A 41 -2.35 -1.83 -9.75
C ALA A 41 -2.32 -2.94 -8.69
N ILE A 42 -3.15 -2.88 -7.65
CA ILE A 42 -3.28 -3.94 -6.63
C ILE A 42 -3.62 -5.28 -7.28
N ARG A 43 -4.56 -5.29 -8.23
CA ARG A 43 -4.92 -6.50 -8.98
C ARG A 43 -3.79 -7.02 -9.84
N ALA A 44 -2.99 -6.14 -10.44
CA ALA A 44 -1.82 -6.55 -11.23
C ALA A 44 -0.74 -7.21 -10.34
N VAL A 45 -0.44 -6.61 -9.18
CA VAL A 45 0.56 -7.15 -8.23
C VAL A 45 0.14 -8.51 -7.66
N ARG A 46 -1.15 -8.69 -7.34
CA ARG A 46 -1.68 -10.01 -6.91
C ARG A 46 -1.65 -11.06 -8.02
N LYS A 47 -1.83 -10.66 -9.28
CA LYS A 47 -1.75 -11.57 -10.44
C LYS A 47 -0.32 -11.96 -10.79
N SER A 48 0.66 -11.09 -10.55
CA SER A 48 2.07 -11.35 -10.84
C SER A 48 2.76 -12.21 -9.77
N ASP A 49 2.01 -12.75 -8.81
CA ASP A 49 2.48 -13.53 -7.65
C ASP A 49 3.51 -12.81 -6.75
N VAL A 50 3.71 -11.50 -6.97
CA VAL A 50 4.61 -10.65 -6.17
C VAL A 50 4.11 -10.52 -4.74
N LEU A 51 2.79 -10.51 -4.57
CA LEU A 51 2.10 -10.60 -3.29
C LEU A 51 1.14 -11.78 -3.36
N ASN A 52 1.68 -12.99 -3.32
CA ASN A 52 0.87 -14.19 -3.13
C ASN A 52 0.22 -14.13 -1.74
N ASP A 53 -1.11 -14.12 -1.67
CA ASP A 53 -1.84 -14.06 -0.40
C ASP A 53 -1.43 -15.18 0.58
N TYR A 54 -0.94 -16.33 0.08
CA TYR A 54 -0.45 -17.43 0.93
C TYR A 54 0.84 -17.09 1.67
N GLU A 55 1.75 -16.34 1.05
CA GLU A 55 3.01 -15.91 1.67
C GLU A 55 2.80 -14.65 2.53
N VAL A 56 1.98 -13.71 2.07
CA VAL A 56 1.71 -12.44 2.76
C VAL A 56 0.93 -12.63 4.06
N CYS A 57 -0.05 -13.54 4.10
CA CYS A 57 -0.79 -13.85 5.34
C CYS A 57 0.08 -14.48 6.42
N ARG A 58 1.26 -15.03 6.09
CA ARG A 58 2.18 -15.61 7.08
C ARG A 58 2.93 -14.54 7.89
N TYR A 59 2.96 -13.29 7.41
CA TYR A 59 3.63 -12.16 8.07
C TYR A 59 2.69 -11.27 8.89
N MET A 60 1.40 -11.60 8.96
CA MET A 60 0.40 -10.86 9.75
C MET A 60 0.02 -11.55 11.08
N GLN A 61 0.90 -12.40 11.63
CA GLN A 61 0.74 -13.02 12.95
C GLN A 61 1.23 -12.12 14.08
#